data_AF-A0AAD4ZME0-F1
#
_entry.id   AF-A0AAD4ZME0-F1
#
_cell.length_a   1.000
_cell.length_b   1.000
_cell.length_c   1.000
_cell.angle_alpha   90.00
_cell.angle_beta   90.00
_cell.angle_gamma   90.00
#
_symmetry.space_group_name_H-M   'P 1'
#
loop_
_entity.id
_entity.type
_entity.pdbx_description
1 polymer ?
#
loop_
_entity_poly.entity_id
_entity_poly.type
_entity_poly.pdbx_seq_one_letter_code
_entity_poly.pdbx_strand_id
1 'polypeptide(L)'
;MDLSNPSQHIDRVVQSPQDVTKNRLRLTSTIESIRYLANQGLAFRGNDESCEFELIKAFSRMNIEVEKVVLENAPGNAKYIASTTQKEILNIFANKIRKKIHEAVGEDGKFCVLVDET
;
A
#
# COMPACT_ATOMS: atom_id res chain seq x y z
N MET A 1 -20.55 -20.20 36.84
CA MET A 1 -20.04 -19.53 35.63
C MET A 1 -21.23 -18.97 34.90
N ASP A 2 -21.34 -17.65 34.87
CA ASP A 2 -22.44 -16.93 34.23
C ASP A 2 -22.10 -16.77 32.74
N LEU A 3 -22.96 -17.28 31.86
CA LEU A 3 -22.84 -17.21 30.40
C LEU A 3 -23.35 -15.88 29.83
N SER A 4 -23.71 -14.93 30.70
CA SER A 4 -24.40 -13.68 30.36
C SER A 4 -23.44 -12.49 30.29
N ASN A 5 -22.34 -12.61 29.54
CA ASN A 5 -21.48 -11.47 29.24
C ASN A 5 -21.72 -10.98 27.80
N PRO A 6 -22.48 -9.89 27.58
CA PRO A 6 -22.79 -9.37 26.25
C PRO A 6 -21.57 -8.74 25.56
N SER A 7 -20.43 -8.60 26.23
CA SER A 7 -19.21 -7.98 25.68
C SER A 7 -18.43 -8.85 24.68
N GLN A 8 -18.96 -10.02 24.32
CA GLN A 8 -18.38 -10.89 23.28
C GLN A 8 -19.05 -10.75 21.91
N HIS A 9 -19.98 -9.81 21.75
CA HIS A 9 -20.41 -9.46 20.40
C HIS A 9 -19.25 -8.78 19.68
N ILE A 10 -18.67 -9.49 18.71
CA ILE A 10 -18.03 -8.83 17.57
C ILE A 10 -19.18 -8.11 16.87
N ASP A 11 -19.53 -6.93 17.38
CA ASP A 11 -20.28 -5.98 16.61
C ASP A 11 -19.52 -5.85 15.30
N ARG A 12 -20.20 -6.14 14.19
CA ARG A 12 -19.72 -5.72 12.89
C ARG A 12 -19.75 -4.20 12.94
N VAL A 13 -18.68 -3.60 13.45
CA VAL A 13 -18.48 -2.16 13.49
C VAL A 13 -18.40 -1.73 12.04
N VAL A 14 -19.52 -1.31 11.49
CA VAL A 14 -19.58 -0.67 10.18
C VAL A 14 -18.75 0.60 10.30
N GLN A 15 -17.66 0.68 9.54
CA GLN A 15 -16.81 1.88 9.52
C GLN A 15 -17.64 3.09 9.09
N SER A 16 -17.47 4.22 9.78
CA SER A 16 -18.17 5.44 9.41
C SER A 16 -17.71 5.92 8.02
N PRO A 17 -18.54 6.66 7.27
CA PRO A 17 -18.13 7.24 5.99
C PRO A 17 -16.86 8.08 6.08
N GLN A 18 -16.65 8.75 7.23
CA GLN A 18 -15.46 9.53 7.50
C GLN A 18 -14.23 8.63 7.68
N ASP A 19 -14.35 7.51 8.40
CA ASP A 19 -13.27 6.55 8.56
C ASP A 19 -12.89 5.89 7.25
N VAL A 20 -13.88 5.56 6.41
CA VAL A 20 -13.64 5.04 5.06
C VAL A 20 -12.86 6.06 4.22
N THR A 21 -13.22 7.34 4.31
CA THR A 21 -12.52 8.41 3.58
C THR A 21 -11.08 8.56 4.04
N LYS A 22 -10.86 8.63 5.37
CA LYS A 22 -9.50 8.68 5.96
C LYS A 22 -8.69 7.44 5.57
N ASN A 23 -9.33 6.28 5.53
CA ASN A 23 -8.68 5.02 5.16
C ASN A 23 -8.26 4.98 3.70
N ARG A 24 -9.12 5.49 2.81
CA ARG A 24 -8.77 5.67 1.39
C ARG A 24 -7.60 6.61 1.24
N LEU A 25 -7.57 7.71 1.99
CA LEU A 25 -6.48 8.67 1.92
C LEU A 25 -5.14 8.05 2.35
N ARG A 26 -5.11 7.31 3.46
CA ARG A 26 -3.94 6.52 3.88
C ARG A 26 -3.45 5.58 2.78
N LEU A 27 -4.36 4.76 2.25
CA LEU A 27 -4.05 3.79 1.21
C LEU A 27 -3.52 4.47 -0.06
N THR A 28 -4.13 5.56 -0.48
CA THR A 28 -3.67 6.34 -1.64
C THR A 28 -2.26 6.88 -1.42
N SER A 29 -1.97 7.45 -0.25
CA SER A 29 -0.62 7.95 0.07
C SER A 29 0.42 6.83 -0.03
N THR A 30 0.17 5.66 0.57
CA THR A 30 1.04 4.47 0.45
C THR A 30 1.23 4.04 -1.01
N ILE A 31 0.14 3.97 -1.78
CA ILE A 31 0.21 3.57 -3.19
C ILE A 31 1.06 4.55 -4.02
N GLU A 32 0.88 5.86 -3.82
CA GLU A 32 1.68 6.86 -4.53
C GLU A 32 3.15 6.80 -4.13
N SER A 33 3.45 6.51 -2.87
CA SER A 33 4.83 6.34 -2.41
C SER A 33 5.50 5.14 -3.09
N ILE A 34 4.81 3.99 -3.11
CA ILE A 34 5.27 2.77 -3.80
C ILE A 34 5.47 3.04 -5.30
N ARG A 35 4.53 3.73 -5.95
CA ARG A 35 4.62 4.06 -7.38
C ARG A 35 5.83 4.94 -7.69
N TYR A 36 6.06 5.96 -6.88
CA TYR A 36 7.20 6.85 -7.05
C TYR A 36 8.53 6.08 -6.94
N LEU A 37 8.69 5.27 -5.89
CA LEU A 37 9.90 4.45 -5.70
C LEU A 37 10.14 3.51 -6.88
N ALA A 38 9.10 2.81 -7.33
CA ALA A 38 9.17 1.93 -8.50
C ALA A 38 9.60 2.68 -9.77
N ASN A 39 9.06 3.88 -10.01
CA ASN A 39 9.40 4.69 -11.18
C ASN A 39 10.85 5.21 -11.16
N GLN A 40 11.42 5.44 -9.98
CA GLN A 40 12.81 5.88 -9.84
C GLN A 40 13.82 4.73 -9.90
N GLY A 41 13.36 3.48 -10.06
CA GLY A 41 14.22 2.31 -9.93
C GLY A 41 14.82 2.17 -8.51
N LEU A 42 14.28 2.90 -7.54
CA LEU A 42 14.71 2.82 -6.15
C LEU A 42 14.20 1.50 -5.61
N ALA A 43 15.12 0.71 -5.12
CA ALA A 43 14.76 -0.59 -4.65
C ALA A 43 14.00 -0.44 -3.32
N PHE A 44 12.95 -1.26 -3.14
CA PHE A 44 12.26 -1.49 -1.87
C PHE A 44 13.17 -2.25 -0.87
N ARG A 45 14.48 -1.93 -0.86
CA ARG A 45 15.54 -2.84 -0.45
C ARG A 45 15.65 -2.90 1.07
N GLY A 46 14.88 -3.83 1.62
CA GLY A 46 15.22 -4.52 2.86
C GLY A 46 14.36 -4.16 4.05
N ASN A 47 14.84 -4.55 5.22
CA ASN A 47 14.21 -4.32 6.53
C ASN A 47 14.31 -2.86 7.01
N ASP A 48 14.84 -1.97 6.16
CA ASP A 48 14.84 -0.54 6.39
C ASP A 48 13.68 0.08 5.62
N GLU A 49 12.51 0.15 6.25
CA GLU A 49 11.30 0.80 5.73
C GLU A 49 11.48 2.33 5.55
N SER A 50 12.70 2.87 5.72
CA SER A 50 12.98 4.31 5.77
C SER A 50 12.60 5.07 4.50
N CYS A 51 12.81 4.50 3.30
CA CYS A 51 12.55 5.25 2.06
C CYS A 51 11.05 5.50 1.81
N GLU A 52 10.19 4.50 2.05
CA GLU A 52 8.74 4.70 1.90
C GLU A 52 8.20 5.60 3.00
N PHE A 53 8.68 5.41 4.23
CA PHE A 53 8.32 6.24 5.37
C PHE A 53 8.66 7.71 5.13
N GLU A 54 9.86 8.02 4.64
CA GLU A 54 10.29 9.38 4.34
C GLU A 54 9.48 10.00 3.19
N LEU A 55 9.03 9.20 2.22
CA LEU A 55 8.16 9.69 1.15
C LEU A 55 6.73 9.97 1.63
N ILE A 56 6.16 9.11 2.48
CA ILE A 56 4.88 9.37 3.13
C ILE A 56 4.97 10.63 4.01
N LYS A 57 6.08 10.83 4.70
CA LYS A 57 6.38 12.03 5.49
C LYS A 57 6.55 13.28 4.61
N ALA A 58 7.11 13.14 3.41
CA ALA A 58 7.14 14.23 2.44
C ALA A 58 5.71 14.58 1.99
N PHE A 59 4.87 13.58 1.71
CA PHE A 59 3.46 13.81 1.35
C PHE A 59 2.66 14.46 2.48
N SER A 60 2.88 14.08 3.74
CA SER A 60 2.19 14.71 4.87
C SER A 60 2.57 16.19 5.02
N ARG A 61 3.85 16.54 4.84
CA ARG A 61 4.32 17.94 4.88
C ARG A 61 3.68 18.82 3.80
N MET A 62 3.29 18.23 2.67
CA MET A 62 2.68 18.95 1.55
C MET A 62 1.15 18.99 1.59
N ASN A 63 0.51 18.13 2.40
CA ASN A 63 -0.93 18.00 2.42
C ASN A 63 -1.46 17.74 3.83
N ILE A 64 -2.11 18.75 4.40
CA ILE A 64 -2.66 18.73 5.76
C ILE A 64 -3.71 17.62 5.97
N GLU A 65 -4.45 17.24 4.92
CA GLU A 65 -5.41 16.14 5.01
C GLU A 65 -4.71 14.79 5.09
N VAL A 66 -3.60 14.63 4.37
CA VAL A 66 -2.74 13.43 4.47
C VAL A 66 -2.09 13.38 5.85
N GLU A 67 -1.51 14.49 6.31
CA GLU A 67 -0.88 14.61 7.63
C GLU A 67 -1.78 14.11 8.75
N LYS A 68 -3.06 14.51 8.75
CA LYS A 68 -4.05 14.12 9.76
C LYS A 68 -4.34 12.62 9.83
N VAL A 69 -3.89 11.82 8.86
CA VAL A 69 -4.31 10.40 8.77
C VAL A 69 -3.17 9.41 8.62
N VAL A 70 -1.93 9.82 8.32
CA VAL A 70 -0.77 8.93 8.11
C VAL A 70 0.19 8.92 9.29
N LEU A 71 1.15 8.00 9.27
CA LEU A 71 2.21 7.87 10.29
C LEU A 71 1.60 7.75 11.71
N GLU A 72 2.01 8.61 12.64
CA GLU A 72 1.55 8.63 14.03
C GLU A 72 0.05 8.94 14.17
N ASN A 73 -0.56 9.55 13.15
CA ASN A 73 -2.00 9.86 13.12
C ASN A 73 -2.86 8.71 12.55
N ALA A 74 -2.23 7.63 12.09
CA ALA A 74 -2.95 6.44 11.66
C ALA A 74 -3.42 5.63 12.89
N PRO A 75 -4.64 5.04 12.85
CA PRO A 75 -5.07 4.17 13.94
C PRO A 75 -4.14 2.96 14.03
N GLY A 76 -3.87 2.43 15.22
CA GLY A 76 -2.87 1.37 15.42
C GLY A 76 -3.15 0.04 14.67
N ASN A 77 -4.37 -0.13 14.14
CA ASN A 77 -4.72 -1.25 13.27
C ASN A 77 -4.48 -0.98 11.77
N ALA A 78 -4.10 0.24 11.37
CA ALA A 78 -3.76 0.58 10.00
C ALA A 78 -2.37 0.03 9.66
N LYS A 79 -2.34 -1.06 8.90
CA LYS A 79 -1.10 -1.79 8.58
C LYS A 79 -0.50 -1.43 7.22
N TYR A 80 -0.92 -0.33 6.57
CA TYR A 80 -0.44 0.01 5.21
C TYR A 80 1.06 0.24 5.11
N ILE A 81 1.70 0.67 6.20
CA ILE A 81 3.16 0.87 6.28
C ILE A 81 3.89 -0.42 6.68
N ALA A 82 3.17 -1.43 7.18
CA ALA A 82 3.81 -2.67 7.56
C ALA A 82 4.36 -3.39 6.31
N SER A 83 5.61 -3.85 6.38
CA SER A 83 6.30 -4.58 5.31
C SER A 83 5.42 -5.65 4.63
N THR A 84 4.63 -6.40 5.39
CA THR A 84 3.75 -7.45 4.84
C THR A 84 2.68 -6.87 3.92
N THR A 85 2.02 -5.79 4.34
CA THR A 85 0.96 -5.14 3.55
C THR A 85 1.55 -4.42 2.34
N GLN A 86 2.70 -3.76 2.47
CA GLN A 86 3.41 -3.15 1.34
C GLN A 86 3.79 -4.19 0.27
N LYS A 87 4.29 -5.36 0.70
CA LYS A 87 4.60 -6.48 -0.22
C LYS A 87 3.36 -7.00 -0.95
N GLU A 88 2.21 -7.08 -0.26
CA GLU A 88 0.94 -7.45 -0.90
C GLU A 88 0.53 -6.41 -1.95
N ILE A 89 0.60 -5.12 -1.63
CA ILE A 89 0.30 -4.03 -2.57
C ILE A 89 1.25 -4.11 -3.78
N LEU A 90 2.55 -4.28 -3.54
CA LEU A 90 3.55 -4.42 -4.60
C LEU A 90 3.27 -5.63 -5.50
N ASN A 91 2.89 -6.77 -4.93
CA ASN A 91 2.50 -7.96 -5.68
C ASN A 91 1.27 -7.70 -6.57
N ILE A 92 0.26 -6.99 -6.05
CA ILE A 92 -0.91 -6.57 -6.83
C ILE A 92 -0.48 -5.68 -8.01
N PHE A 93 0.43 -4.73 -7.77
CA PHE A 93 0.99 -3.88 -8.84
C PHE A 93 1.74 -4.70 -9.88
N ALA A 94 2.63 -5.59 -9.46
CA ALA A 94 3.41 -6.45 -10.36
C ALA A 94 2.48 -7.31 -11.23
N ASN A 95 1.42 -7.89 -10.65
CA ASN A 95 0.43 -8.68 -11.40
C ASN A 95 -0.35 -7.84 -12.41
N LYS A 96 -0.75 -6.61 -12.04
CA LYS A 96 -1.43 -5.69 -12.97
C LYS A 96 -0.52 -5.27 -14.12
N ILE A 97 0.74 -4.93 -13.82
CA ILE A 97 1.74 -4.55 -14.84
C ILE A 97 1.99 -5.73 -15.78
N ARG A 98 2.22 -6.94 -15.24
CA ARG A 98 2.41 -8.15 -16.05
C ARG A 98 1.22 -8.41 -16.96
N LYS A 99 -0.01 -8.29 -16.44
CA LYS A 99 -1.23 -8.41 -17.25
C LYS A 99 -1.28 -7.37 -18.36
N LYS A 100 -0.95 -6.11 -18.07
CA LYS A 100 -0.91 -5.03 -19.07
C LYS A 100 0.14 -5.26 -20.16
N ILE A 101 1.33 -5.75 -19.78
CA ILE A 101 2.37 -6.13 -20.73
C ILE A 101 1.89 -7.29 -21.60
N HIS A 102 1.29 -8.32 -21.01
CA HIS A 102 0.74 -9.46 -21.75
C HIS A 102 -0.35 -9.03 -22.75
N GLU A 103 -1.29 -8.18 -22.32
CA GLU A 103 -2.32 -7.59 -23.20
C GLU A 103 -1.70 -6.77 -24.35
N ALA A 104 -0.59 -6.07 -24.11
CA ALA A 104 0.08 -5.26 -25.12
C ALA A 104 0.91 -6.09 -26.12
N VAL A 105 1.52 -7.18 -25.67
CA VAL A 105 2.24 -8.14 -26.53
C VAL A 105 1.25 -8.93 -27.38
N GLY A 106 0.09 -9.30 -26.80
CA GLY A 106 -0.90 -10.16 -27.44
C GLY A 106 -0.62 -11.65 -27.18
N GLU A 107 -1.65 -12.48 -27.31
CA GLU A 107 -1.58 -13.92 -26.98
C GLU A 107 -0.56 -14.68 -27.86
N ASP A 108 -0.52 -14.36 -29.16
CA ASP A 108 0.46 -14.88 -30.12
C ASP A 108 1.64 -13.93 -30.38
N GLY A 109 1.78 -12.91 -29.54
CA GLY A 109 2.82 -11.89 -29.67
C GLY A 109 4.21 -12.47 -29.44
N LYS A 110 5.12 -12.25 -30.39
CA LYS A 110 6.54 -12.61 -30.22
C LYS A 110 7.25 -11.50 -29.45
N PHE A 111 8.01 -11.88 -28.43
CA PHE A 111 8.91 -10.99 -27.71
C PHE A 111 10.29 -11.65 -27.57
N CYS A 112 11.33 -10.83 -27.42
CA CYS A 112 12.66 -11.31 -27.07
C CYS A 112 13.03 -10.79 -25.67
N VAL A 113 13.76 -11.61 -24.91
CA VAL A 113 14.33 -11.20 -23.62
C VAL A 113 15.80 -10.90 -23.88
N LEU A 114 16.21 -9.66 -23.63
CA LEU A 114 17.63 -9.29 -23.62
C LEU A 114 18.16 -9.54 -22.21
N VAL A 115 19.17 -10.40 -22.12
CA VAL A 115 19.87 -10.69 -20.86
C VAL A 115 21.21 -9.96 -20.93
N ASP A 116 21.49 -9.16 -19.91
CA ASP A 116 22.79 -8.53 -19.72
C ASP A 116 23.62 -9.42 -18.79
N GLU A 117 24.81 -9.83 -19.24
CA GLU A 117 25.75 -10.58 -18.41
C GLU A 117 26.61 -9.57 -17.64
N THR A 118 26.42 -9.54 -16.32
CA THR A 118 27.26 -8.75 -15.41
C THR A 118 28.42 -9.57 -14.87
#